data_AF-A0A286CAE3-F1
#
_entry.id   AF-A0A286CAE3-F1
#
_cell.length_a   1.000
_cell.length_b   1.000
_cell.length_c   1.000
_cell.angle_alpha   90.00
_cell.angle_beta   90.00
_cell.angle_gamma   90.00
#
_symmetry.space_group_name_H-M   'P 1'
#
loop_
_entity.id
_entity.type
_entity.pdbx_description
1 polymer ?
#
loop_
_entity_poly.entity_id
_entity_poly.type
_entity_poly.pdbx_seq_one_letter_code
_entity_poly.pdbx_strand_id
1 'polypeptide(L)'
;MYLDLALRSLSPRTTGVIIREAFYGTRRFDDFERHCGISPSVLSARLRDLVTDGILEKTRYRAPGARGRDEYRLTDKGRSLLPILIALNDWAERWIVPDGAGTISLLHHDCGSPVRTTVTCASGHEITAPGQVSARPGPGARPASH
;
A
#
# COMPACT_ATOMS: atom_id res chain seq x y z
N MET A 1 9.85 16.82 0.19
CA MET A 1 10.89 16.08 -0.57
C MET A 1 10.77 14.55 -0.41
N TYR A 2 10.87 13.95 0.79
CA TYR A 2 10.65 12.50 0.96
C TYR A 2 9.17 12.08 0.84
N LEU A 3 8.25 12.89 1.38
CA LEU A 3 6.82 12.63 1.30
C LEU A 3 6.31 12.70 -0.15
N ASP A 4 6.73 13.70 -0.94
CA ASP A 4 6.33 13.80 -2.36
C ASP A 4 6.89 12.65 -3.22
N LEU A 5 8.03 12.07 -2.85
CA LEU A 5 8.61 10.92 -3.53
C LEU A 5 7.84 9.63 -3.19
N ALA A 6 7.49 9.45 -1.91
CA ALA A 6 6.63 8.35 -1.47
C ALA A 6 5.23 8.45 -2.10
N LEU A 7 4.62 9.63 -2.09
CA LEU A 7 3.33 9.89 -2.73
C LEU A 7 3.39 9.62 -4.24
N ARG A 8 4.47 10.00 -4.93
CA ARG A 8 4.67 9.66 -6.36
C ARG A 8 4.75 8.16 -6.61
N SER A 9 5.41 7.39 -5.75
CA SER A 9 5.44 5.92 -5.87
C SER A 9 4.05 5.29 -5.70
N LEU A 10 3.17 5.93 -4.91
CA LEU A 10 1.77 5.51 -4.70
C LEU A 10 0.77 6.16 -5.69
N SER A 11 1.22 7.14 -6.49
CA SER A 11 0.39 8.08 -7.25
C SER A 11 -0.31 7.53 -8.50
N PRO A 12 0.09 6.42 -9.14
CA PRO A 12 -0.76 5.83 -10.16
C PRO A 12 -2.00 5.23 -9.49
N ARG A 13 -3.19 5.58 -9.98
CA ARG A 13 -4.49 5.02 -9.55
C ARG A 13 -4.49 3.47 -9.49
N THR A 14 -3.59 2.85 -10.25
CA THR A 14 -3.39 1.40 -10.35
C THR A 14 -2.41 0.81 -9.33
N THR A 15 -1.47 1.58 -8.77
CA THR A 15 -0.46 1.06 -7.84
C THR A 15 -1.08 0.65 -6.51
N GLY A 16 -2.00 1.45 -5.97
CA GLY A 16 -2.70 1.11 -4.74
C GLY A 16 -3.47 -0.21 -4.82
N VAL A 17 -4.06 -0.51 -5.99
CA VAL A 17 -4.79 -1.77 -6.23
C VAL A 17 -3.84 -2.96 -6.24
N ILE A 18 -2.71 -2.86 -6.97
CA ILE A 18 -1.71 -3.94 -7.02
C ILE A 18 -1.14 -4.22 -5.63
N ILE A 19 -0.80 -3.16 -4.87
CA ILE A 19 -0.27 -3.32 -3.52
C ILE A 19 -1.33 -3.98 -2.61
N ARG A 20 -2.60 -3.52 -2.66
CA ARG A 20 -3.71 -4.15 -1.91
C ARG A 20 -3.84 -5.64 -2.23
N GLU A 21 -3.85 -6.01 -3.50
CA GLU A 21 -3.95 -7.42 -3.90
C GLU A 21 -2.74 -8.24 -3.41
N ALA A 22 -1.54 -7.66 -3.39
CA ALA A 22 -0.36 -8.30 -2.84
C ALA A 22 -0.49 -8.54 -1.32
N PHE A 23 -1.08 -7.61 -0.58
CA PHE A 23 -1.41 -7.79 0.85
C PHE A 23 -2.45 -8.88 1.07
N TYR A 24 -3.40 -9.07 0.15
CA TYR A 24 -4.34 -10.19 0.18
C TYR A 24 -3.73 -11.53 -0.28
N GLY A 25 -2.43 -11.55 -0.59
CA GLY A 25 -1.70 -12.77 -0.92
C GLY A 25 -1.64 -13.09 -2.40
N THR A 26 -2.10 -12.18 -3.28
CA THR A 26 -1.91 -12.32 -4.73
C THR A 26 -0.41 -12.27 -5.05
N ARG A 27 0.08 -13.27 -5.79
CA ARG A 27 1.51 -13.41 -6.10
C ARG A 27 1.80 -13.59 -7.59
N ARG A 28 0.82 -14.01 -8.39
CA ARG A 28 1.03 -14.36 -9.80
C ARG A 28 0.47 -13.28 -10.71
N PHE A 29 1.11 -13.11 -11.85
CA PHE A 29 0.71 -12.12 -12.86
C PHE A 29 -0.76 -12.27 -13.26
N ASP A 30 -1.18 -13.48 -13.65
CA ASP A 30 -2.55 -13.75 -14.10
C ASP A 30 -3.58 -13.47 -13.00
N ASP A 31 -3.21 -13.68 -11.73
CA ASP A 31 -4.10 -13.41 -10.59
C ASP A 31 -4.23 -11.89 -10.38
N PHE A 32 -3.12 -11.15 -10.47
CA PHE A 32 -3.15 -9.67 -10.46
C PHE A 32 -3.96 -9.12 -11.63
N GLU A 33 -3.84 -9.68 -12.82
CA GLU A 33 -4.61 -9.24 -13.99
C GLU A 33 -6.11 -9.38 -13.74
N ARG A 34 -6.54 -10.55 -13.25
CA ARG A 34 -7.95 -10.83 -12.94
C ARG A 34 -8.49 -9.96 -11.82
N HIS A 35 -7.73 -9.75 -10.74
CA HIS A 35 -8.22 -9.02 -9.56
C HIS A 35 -8.12 -7.49 -9.71
N CYS A 36 -7.12 -6.98 -10.42
CA CYS A 36 -6.91 -5.54 -10.53
C CYS A 36 -7.76 -4.90 -11.63
N GLY A 37 -8.19 -5.66 -12.65
CA GLY A 37 -8.88 -5.10 -13.82
C GLY A 37 -8.01 -4.15 -14.64
N ILE A 38 -6.69 -4.35 -14.62
CA ILE A 38 -5.68 -3.52 -15.31
C ILE A 38 -5.25 -4.26 -16.57
N SER A 39 -5.00 -3.54 -17.67
CA SER A 39 -4.45 -4.16 -18.89
C SER A 39 -3.08 -4.81 -18.63
N PRO A 40 -2.75 -5.93 -19.30
CA PRO A 40 -1.49 -6.65 -19.10
C PRO A 40 -0.24 -5.77 -19.25
N SER A 41 -0.26 -4.84 -20.22
CA SER A 41 0.86 -3.93 -20.48
C SER A 41 1.10 -2.97 -19.32
N VAL A 42 0.03 -2.39 -18.77
CA VAL A 42 0.11 -1.47 -17.61
C VAL A 42 0.49 -2.25 -16.35
N LEU A 43 -0.08 -3.44 -16.13
CA LEU A 43 0.27 -4.30 -15.00
C LEU A 43 1.75 -4.68 -15.02
N SER A 44 2.26 -5.10 -16.19
CA SER A 44 3.67 -5.47 -16.37
C SER A 44 4.60 -4.29 -16.07
N ALA A 45 4.27 -3.09 -16.56
CA ALA A 45 5.03 -1.88 -16.26
C ALA A 45 5.05 -1.59 -14.75
N ARG A 46 3.89 -1.64 -14.09
CA ARG A 46 3.78 -1.34 -12.66
C ARG A 46 4.46 -2.36 -11.76
N LEU A 47 4.34 -3.65 -12.06
CA LEU A 47 5.07 -4.68 -11.32
C LEU A 47 6.59 -4.49 -11.45
N ARG A 48 7.07 -4.07 -12.63
CA ARG A 48 8.48 -3.73 -12.83
C ARG A 48 8.91 -2.53 -12.00
N ASP A 49 8.11 -1.46 -11.98
CA ASP A 49 8.37 -0.27 -11.18
C ASP A 49 8.45 -0.63 -9.68
N LEU A 50 7.46 -1.39 -9.18
CA LEU A 50 7.41 -1.83 -7.77
C LEU A 50 8.59 -2.75 -7.38
N VAL A 51 9.07 -3.57 -8.31
CA VAL A 51 10.29 -4.38 -8.09
C VAL A 51 11.53 -3.49 -8.08
N THR A 52 11.62 -2.52 -8.99
CA THR A 52 12.73 -1.57 -9.06
C THR A 52 12.81 -0.70 -7.80
N ASP A 53 11.65 -0.30 -7.28
CA ASP A 53 11.53 0.46 -6.02
C ASP A 53 11.75 -0.41 -4.77
N GLY A 54 11.93 -1.72 -4.93
CA GLY A 54 12.13 -2.67 -3.83
C GLY A 54 10.90 -2.83 -2.93
N ILE A 55 9.70 -2.51 -3.41
CA ILE A 55 8.42 -2.76 -2.72
C ILE A 55 8.03 -4.23 -2.91
N LEU A 56 8.24 -4.75 -4.12
CA LEU A 56 8.08 -6.16 -4.45
C LEU A 56 9.42 -6.80 -4.77
N GLU A 57 9.53 -8.09 -4.56
CA GLU A 57 10.60 -8.93 -5.12
C GLU A 57 10.02 -9.92 -6.11
N LYS A 58 10.76 -10.19 -7.19
CA LYS A 58 10.38 -11.18 -8.20
C LYS A 58 11.15 -12.48 -7.96
N THR A 59 10.46 -13.52 -7.53
CA THR A 59 11.06 -14.84 -7.23
C THR A 59 10.61 -15.88 -8.24
N ARG A 60 11.53 -16.73 -8.72
CA ARG A 60 11.14 -17.94 -9.47
C ARG A 60 10.64 -19.00 -8.50
N TYR A 61 9.34 -19.25 -8.49
CA TYR A 61 8.76 -20.40 -7.81
C TYR A 61 8.77 -21.62 -8.74
N ARG A 62 9.36 -22.73 -8.28
CA ARG A 62 9.31 -24.01 -8.97
C ARG A 62 8.86 -25.09 -7.99
N ALA A 63 7.60 -25.48 -8.07
CA ALA A 63 7.16 -26.72 -7.45
C ALA A 63 7.85 -27.91 -8.15
N PRO A 64 8.20 -29.00 -7.43
CA PRO A 64 8.74 -30.21 -8.04
C PRO A 64 7.86 -30.69 -9.20
N GLY A 65 8.44 -30.89 -10.38
CA GLY A 65 7.71 -31.32 -11.58
C GLY A 65 6.99 -30.23 -12.38
N ALA A 66 6.92 -28.99 -11.89
CA ALA A 66 6.27 -27.88 -12.61
C ALA A 66 7.25 -27.02 -13.41
N ARG A 67 6.74 -26.37 -14.49
CA ARG A 67 7.45 -25.24 -15.13
C ARG A 67 7.60 -24.12 -14.10
N GLY A 68 8.81 -23.56 -13.98
CA GLY A 68 9.06 -22.42 -13.09
C GLY A 68 8.13 -21.26 -13.45
N ARG A 69 7.51 -20.65 -12.42
CA ARG A 69 6.64 -19.49 -12.57
C ARG A 69 7.20 -18.34 -11.73
N ASP A 70 7.09 -17.14 -12.26
CA ASP A 70 7.48 -15.95 -11.52
C ASP A 70 6.38 -15.58 -10.51
N GLU A 71 6.79 -15.30 -9.28
CA GLU A 71 5.96 -14.74 -8.23
C GLU A 71 6.46 -13.36 -7.83
N TYR A 72 5.54 -12.48 -7.45
CA TYR A 72 5.80 -11.17 -6.89
C TYR A 72 5.43 -11.19 -5.41
N ARG A 73 6.36 -10.83 -4.53
CA ARG A 73 6.18 -10.89 -3.08
C ARG A 73 6.51 -9.55 -2.44
N LEU A 74 5.78 -9.18 -1.39
CA LEU A 74 6.11 -7.98 -0.61
C LEU A 74 7.43 -8.18 0.14
N THR A 75 8.35 -7.25 -0.07
CA THR A 75 9.56 -7.08 0.74
C THR A 75 9.20 -6.47 2.10
N ASP A 76 10.17 -6.33 3.01
CA ASP A 76 9.95 -5.62 4.27
C ASP A 76 9.58 -4.14 4.03
N LYS A 77 10.18 -3.50 3.02
CA LYS A 77 9.79 -2.16 2.57
C LYS A 77 8.33 -2.14 2.11
N GLY A 78 7.90 -3.11 1.32
CA GLY A 78 6.50 -3.22 0.88
C GLY A 78 5.52 -3.48 2.03
N ARG A 79 5.87 -4.38 2.96
CA ARG A 79 5.04 -4.68 4.15
C ARG A 79 4.87 -3.46 5.06
N SER A 80 5.87 -2.57 5.11
CA SER A 80 5.79 -1.32 5.89
C SER A 80 4.70 -0.35 5.39
N LEU A 81 4.11 -0.58 4.22
CA LEU A 81 2.99 0.20 3.69
C LEU A 81 1.63 -0.16 4.32
N LEU A 82 1.55 -1.24 5.11
CA LEU A 82 0.29 -1.70 5.71
C LEU A 82 -0.49 -0.59 6.46
N PRO A 83 0.14 0.25 7.31
CA PRO A 83 -0.59 1.31 8.01
C PRO A 83 -1.26 2.31 7.07
N ILE A 84 -0.65 2.59 5.92
CA ILE A 84 -1.21 3.51 4.90
C ILE A 84 -2.47 2.90 4.29
N LEU A 85 -2.46 1.60 3.99
CA LEU A 85 -3.63 0.91 3.45
C LEU A 85 -4.78 0.85 4.45
N ILE A 86 -4.48 0.58 5.72
CA ILE A 86 -5.49 0.56 6.78
C ILE A 86 -6.09 1.97 6.94
N ALA A 87 -5.27 3.03 6.91
CA ALA A 87 -5.74 4.41 6.99
C ALA A 87 -6.69 4.78 5.84
N LEU A 88 -6.34 4.39 4.61
CA LEU A 88 -7.17 4.61 3.44
C LEU A 88 -8.49 3.82 3.52
N ASN A 89 -8.45 2.56 3.98
CA ASN A 89 -9.66 1.75 4.15
C ASN A 89 -10.59 2.35 5.20
N ASP A 90 -10.06 2.71 6.38
CA ASP A 90 -10.83 3.32 7.46
C ASP A 90 -11.45 4.67 7.03
N TRP A 91 -10.71 5.49 6.28
CA TRP A 91 -11.28 6.70 5.68
C TRP A 91 -12.38 6.40 4.66
N ALA A 92 -12.20 5.41 3.79
CA ALA A 92 -13.18 5.03 2.78
C ALA A 92 -14.47 4.45 3.40
N GLU A 93 -14.35 3.62 4.44
CA GLU A 93 -15.50 3.12 5.21
C GLU A 93 -16.32 4.28 5.80
N ARG A 94 -15.66 5.31 6.34
CA ARG A 94 -16.35 6.45 6.97
C ARG A 94 -17.03 7.39 5.97
N TRP A 95 -16.41 7.63 4.81
CA TRP A 95 -16.82 8.74 3.92
C TRP A 95 -17.31 8.33 2.55
N ILE A 96 -16.87 7.17 2.04
CA ILE A 96 -17.20 6.70 0.69
C ILE A 96 -18.29 5.62 0.74
N VAL A 97 -18.29 4.80 1.79
CA VAL A 97 -19.27 3.70 1.94
C VAL A 97 -19.94 3.69 3.32
N PRO A 98 -20.62 4.80 3.70
CA PRO A 98 -21.12 5.01 5.06
C PRO A 98 -22.14 3.98 5.56
N ASP A 99 -22.78 3.21 4.67
CA ASP A 99 -23.79 2.20 5.02
C ASP A 99 -23.26 0.76 5.08
N GLY A 100 -21.94 0.57 5.09
CA GLY A 100 -21.35 -0.78 5.15
C GLY A 100 -21.54 -1.61 3.88
N ALA A 101 -22.02 -1.00 2.79
CA ALA A 101 -22.08 -1.61 1.45
C ALA A 101 -20.69 -1.82 0.81
N GLY A 102 -19.61 -1.73 1.60
CA GLY A 102 -18.25 -1.90 1.15
C GLY A 102 -18.00 -3.36 0.83
N THR A 103 -17.36 -3.63 -0.31
CA THR A 103 -17.08 -5.02 -0.73
C THR A 103 -16.05 -5.72 0.17
N ILE A 104 -15.28 -4.96 0.97
CA ILE A 104 -14.23 -5.48 1.85
C ILE A 104 -14.19 -4.68 3.16
N SER A 105 -14.18 -5.38 4.30
CA SER A 105 -13.90 -4.82 5.63
C SER A 105 -12.63 -5.43 6.19
N LEU A 106 -11.73 -4.61 6.72
CA LEU A 106 -10.52 -5.08 7.38
C LEU A 106 -10.82 -5.40 8.84
N LEU A 107 -10.75 -6.69 9.19
CA LEU A 107 -11.00 -7.20 10.54
C LEU A 107 -9.70 -7.74 11.16
N HIS A 108 -9.55 -7.59 12.47
CA HIS A 108 -8.46 -8.23 13.19
C HIS A 108 -8.63 -9.75 13.13
N HIS A 109 -7.57 -10.45 12.73
CA HIS A 109 -7.61 -11.90 12.50
C HIS A 109 -8.13 -12.68 13.72
N ASP A 110 -7.66 -12.35 14.93
CA ASP A 110 -7.95 -13.18 16.10
C ASP A 110 -9.31 -12.90 16.76
N CYS A 111 -9.84 -11.67 16.62
CA CYS A 111 -11.07 -11.26 17.32
C CYS A 111 -12.19 -10.75 16.41
N GLY A 112 -11.94 -10.63 15.10
CA GLY A 112 -12.92 -10.15 14.12
C GLY A 112 -13.32 -8.68 14.28
N SER A 113 -12.70 -7.92 15.19
CA SER A 113 -13.03 -6.51 15.38
C SER A 113 -12.54 -5.66 14.21
N PRO A 114 -13.29 -4.63 13.78
CA PRO A 114 -12.85 -3.74 12.71
C PRO A 114 -11.51 -3.07 13.03
N VAL A 115 -10.61 -3.08 12.05
CA VAL A 115 -9.33 -2.37 12.17
C VAL A 115 -9.57 -0.89 11.91
N ARG A 116 -9.01 -0.04 12.78
CA ARG A 116 -9.06 1.42 12.71
C ARG A 116 -7.65 1.98 12.75
N THR A 117 -7.46 3.17 12.19
CA THR A 117 -6.16 3.86 12.25
C THR A 117 -6.21 5.00 13.24
N THR A 118 -5.22 5.05 14.13
CA THR A 118 -4.90 6.21 14.96
C THR A 118 -3.47 6.67 14.66
N VAL A 119 -3.23 7.97 14.74
CA VAL A 119 -1.89 8.54 14.59
C VAL A 119 -1.43 9.00 15.96
N THR A 120 -0.24 8.59 16.38
CA THR A 120 0.34 8.96 17.68
C THR A 120 1.72 9.56 17.51
N CYS A 121 2.11 10.45 18.43
CA CYS A 121 3.48 10.92 18.52
C CYS A 121 4.35 9.92 19.30
N ALA A 122 5.67 10.11 19.30
CA ALA A 122 6.61 9.24 20.00
C ALA A 122 6.39 9.17 21.53
N SER A 123 5.71 10.16 22.11
CA SER A 123 5.34 10.18 23.53
C SER A 123 3.96 9.56 23.82
N GLY A 124 3.28 9.02 22.80
CA GLY A 124 1.98 8.35 22.95
C GLY A 124 0.75 9.26 22.87
N HIS A 125 0.91 10.57 22.65
CA HIS A 125 -0.24 11.45 22.43
C HIS A 125 -0.91 11.15 21.09
N GLU A 126 -2.23 11.07 21.07
CA GLU A 126 -3.01 10.94 19.84
C GLU A 126 -3.07 12.27 19.07
N ILE A 127 -2.94 12.17 17.74
CA ILE A 127 -2.98 13.27 16.80
C ILE A 127 -4.29 13.15 16.01
N THR A 128 -5.23 14.04 16.30
CA THR A 128 -6.59 14.06 15.75
C THR A 128 -6.85 15.24 14.81
N ALA A 129 -5.97 16.24 14.82
CA ALA A 129 -6.09 17.45 14.00
C ALA A 129 -4.73 17.88 13.40
N PRO A 130 -4.71 18.48 12.20
CA PRO A 130 -3.49 18.97 11.56
C PRO A 130 -2.67 19.96 12.43
N GLY A 131 -3.34 20.78 13.24
CA GLY A 131 -2.68 21.76 14.12
C GLY A 131 -1.84 21.14 15.25
N GLN A 132 -1.95 19.83 15.49
CA GLN A 132 -1.13 19.10 16.46
C GLN A 132 0.20 18.60 15.86
N VAL A 133 0.45 18.85 14.56
CA VAL A 133 1.67 18.47 13.86
C VAL A 133 2.40 19.71 13.36
N SER A 134 3.68 19.84 13.71
CA SER A 134 4.57 20.86 13.13
C SER A 134 5.59 20.21 12.21
N ALA A 135 5.64 20.63 10.94
CA ALA A 135 6.72 20.24 10.04
C ALA A 135 7.95 21.13 10.28
N ARG A 136 9.11 20.53 10.57
CA ARG A 136 10.39 21.23 10.60
C ARG A 136 11.21 20.84 9.38
N PRO A 137 11.73 21.81 8.60
CA PRO A 137 12.64 21.50 7.50
C PRO A 137 13.86 20.72 8.01
N GLY A 138 14.16 19.60 7.36
CA GLY A 138 15.40 18.85 7.61
C GLY A 138 16.60 19.47 6.88
N PRO A 139 17.83 18.96 7.10
CA PRO A 139 19.06 19.50 6.50
C PRO A 139 19.06 19.59 4.96
N GLY A 140 18.24 18.79 4.28
CA GLY A 140 18.09 18.79 2.82
C GLY A 140 16.90 19.61 2.29
N ALA A 141 16.23 20.40 3.12
CA ALA A 141 15.11 21.22 2.68
C ALA A 141 15.61 22.42 1.88
N ARG A 142 15.11 22.59 0.64
CA ARG A 142 15.31 23.83 -0.11
C ARG A 142 14.54 24.96 0.61
N PRO A 143 15.10 26.18 0.71
CA PRO A 143 14.38 27.33 1.22
C PRO A 143 13.07 27.49 0.44
N ALA A 144 11.98 27.86 1.13
CA ALA A 144 10.77 28.27 0.46
C ALA A 144 11.11 29.52 -0.37
N SER A 145 11.01 29.42 -1.69
CA SER A 145 11.05 30.59 -2.57
C SER A 145 9.82 31.43 -2.24
N HIS A 146 10.03 32.64 -1.72
CA HIS A 146 8.99 33.65 -1.58
C HIS A 146 8.51 34.14 -2.95
#